data_AF-A0A936BYH8-F1
#
_entry.id   AF-A0A936BYH8-F1
#
_cell.length_a   1.000
_cell.length_b   1.000
_cell.length_c   1.000
_cell.angle_alpha   90.00
_cell.angle_beta   90.00
_cell.angle_gamma   90.00
#
_symmetry.space_group_name_H-M   'P 1'
#
loop_
_entity.id
_entity.type
_entity.pdbx_description
1 polymer ?
#
loop_
_entity_poly.entity_id
_entity_poly.type
_entity_poly.pdbx_seq_one_letter_code
_entity_poly.pdbx_strand_id
1 'polypeptide(L)'
;MWEVSQRVEALEVDEVAHILKSRIEMYREAKFARAEINPGDLRLMSKNIERYKLFRITVLEEMRARNNLPEMGKIVGSPWPYMLPLVERRPDGSLVVIDGAHRVWHALNRSAPNIPVILIDGVTADLPAEPLPNLDSVVVTHQKWARTERYTNYRPAYFRPVQDAIRERLWLEVDKSQLPKL
;
A
#
# COMPACT_ATOMS: atom_id res chain seq x y z
N MET A 1 -17.75 -3.46 30.70
CA MET A 1 -17.27 -2.50 29.69
C MET A 1 -15.87 -2.95 29.34
N TRP A 2 -15.65 -3.56 28.18
CA TRP A 2 -14.33 -4.02 27.79
C TRP A 2 -13.61 -2.85 27.09
N GLU A 3 -12.81 -2.09 27.84
CA GLU A 3 -11.82 -1.20 27.23
C GLU A 3 -10.70 -2.05 26.66
N VAL A 4 -10.93 -2.63 25.48
CA VAL A 4 -9.81 -3.11 24.68
C VAL A 4 -9.21 -1.87 24.02
N SER A 5 -8.26 -1.21 24.71
CA SER A 5 -7.43 -0.22 24.04
C SER A 5 -6.58 -0.99 23.03
N GLN A 6 -7.03 -1.05 21.77
CA GLN A 6 -6.22 -1.65 20.71
C GLN A 6 -4.94 -0.85 20.59
N ARG A 7 -3.81 -1.45 20.99
CA ARG A 7 -2.50 -0.86 20.87
C ARG A 7 -2.08 -0.88 19.40
N VAL A 8 -1.63 0.27 18.91
CA VAL A 8 -1.06 0.40 17.57
C VAL A 8 0.43 0.64 17.72
N GLU A 9 1.23 -0.16 17.02
CA GLU A 9 2.68 -0.03 16.99
C GLU A 9 3.11 0.59 15.66
N ALA A 10 4.14 1.44 15.71
CA ALA A 10 4.77 1.97 14.52
C ALA A 10 5.36 0.82 13.70
N LEU A 11 5.20 0.91 12.39
CA LEU A 11 5.82 0.00 11.44
C LEU A 11 6.79 0.84 10.62
N GLU A 12 8.07 0.48 10.67
CA GLU A 12 9.15 1.24 10.06
C GLU A 12 9.43 0.79 8.62
N VAL A 13 10.02 1.68 7.81
CA VAL A 13 10.35 1.37 6.40
C VAL A 13 11.32 0.19 6.30
N ASP A 14 12.28 0.09 7.21
CA ASP A 14 13.26 -1.00 7.22
C ASP A 14 12.61 -2.36 7.53
N GLU A 15 11.59 -2.39 8.41
CA GLU A 15 10.83 -3.61 8.70
C GLU A 15 10.04 -4.04 7.45
N VAL A 16 9.36 -3.11 6.79
CA VAL A 16 8.65 -3.38 5.52
C VAL A 16 9.64 -3.86 4.45
N ALA A 17 10.77 -3.18 4.29
CA ALA A 17 11.81 -3.55 3.33
C ALA A 17 12.32 -4.97 3.57
N HIS A 18 12.64 -5.32 4.82
CA HIS A 18 13.09 -6.66 5.18
C HIS A 18 12.07 -7.75 4.82
N ILE A 19 10.78 -7.52 5.13
CA ILE A 19 9.71 -8.46 4.81
C ILE A 19 9.59 -8.64 3.30
N LEU A 20 9.53 -7.53 2.57
CA LEU A 20 9.33 -7.57 1.12
C LEU A 20 10.51 -8.21 0.39
N LYS A 21 11.74 -7.93 0.81
CA LYS A 21 12.97 -8.56 0.28
C LYS A 21 13.00 -10.08 0.49
N SER A 22 12.51 -10.56 1.62
CA SER A 22 12.51 -12.00 1.92
C SER A 22 11.39 -12.79 1.24
N ARG A 23 10.38 -12.11 0.69
CA ARG A 23 9.15 -12.74 0.17
C ARG A 23 8.86 -12.46 -1.30
N ILE A 24 9.42 -11.39 -1.86
CA ILE A 24 9.18 -10.99 -3.24
C ILE A 24 10.52 -10.95 -3.97
N GLU A 25 10.74 -11.94 -4.84
CA GLU A 25 12.01 -12.11 -5.57
C GLU A 25 12.48 -10.84 -6.26
N MET A 26 11.54 -10.11 -6.87
CA MET A 26 11.81 -8.87 -7.61
C MET A 26 12.39 -7.75 -6.75
N TYR A 27 12.28 -7.85 -5.43
CA TYR A 27 12.74 -6.84 -4.48
C TYR A 27 14.01 -7.22 -3.73
N ARG A 28 14.56 -8.43 -3.94
CA ARG A 28 15.71 -8.95 -3.18
C ARG A 28 16.86 -7.93 -3.04
N GLU A 29 17.23 -7.30 -4.15
CA GLU A 29 18.32 -6.30 -4.23
C GLU A 29 17.82 -4.84 -4.23
N ALA A 30 16.52 -4.61 -4.10
CA ALA A 30 15.94 -3.27 -4.18
C ALA A 30 16.33 -2.42 -2.95
N LYS A 31 16.29 -1.10 -3.10
CA LYS A 31 16.49 -0.14 -2.00
C LYS A 31 15.16 0.49 -1.64
N PHE A 32 14.90 0.63 -0.35
CA PHE A 32 13.66 1.18 0.18
C PHE A 32 13.97 2.45 0.95
N ALA A 33 13.19 3.50 0.75
CA ALA A 33 13.33 4.74 1.49
C ALA A 33 11.97 5.43 1.68
N ARG A 34 11.81 6.16 2.79
CA ARG A 34 10.71 7.11 2.93
C ARG A 34 10.99 8.31 2.03
N ALA A 35 10.00 8.73 1.25
CA ALA A 35 10.08 9.93 0.41
C ALA A 35 8.78 10.71 0.45
N GLU A 36 8.85 12.02 0.24
CA GLU A 36 7.69 12.87 -0.04
C GLU A 36 7.61 13.09 -1.54
N ILE A 37 6.47 12.76 -2.16
CA ILE A 37 6.30 12.85 -3.63
C ILE A 37 4.99 13.56 -3.95
N ASN A 38 5.01 14.42 -4.97
CA ASN A 38 3.79 15.01 -5.49
C ASN A 38 2.91 13.91 -6.10
N PRO A 39 1.65 13.72 -5.65
CA PRO A 39 0.79 12.66 -6.17
C PRO A 39 0.50 12.77 -7.68
N GLY A 40 0.66 13.97 -8.28
CA GLY A 40 0.55 14.18 -9.72
C GLY A 40 1.70 13.59 -10.55
N ASP A 41 2.86 13.33 -9.94
CA ASP A 41 4.01 12.70 -10.60
C ASP A 41 3.92 11.16 -10.61
N LEU A 42 2.94 10.60 -9.89
CA LEU A 42 2.77 9.16 -9.73
C LEU A 42 1.88 8.57 -10.80
N ARG A 43 2.32 7.45 -11.39
CA ARG A 43 1.53 6.67 -12.34
C ARG A 43 0.84 5.50 -11.65
N LEU A 44 -0.49 5.45 -11.75
CA LEU A 44 -1.29 4.31 -11.31
C LEU A 44 -1.32 3.23 -12.39
N MET A 45 -1.48 1.97 -12.00
CA MET A 45 -1.77 0.88 -12.95
C MET A 45 -3.25 0.50 -12.99
N SER A 46 -3.98 0.68 -11.89
CA SER A 46 -5.40 0.28 -11.78
C SER A 46 -6.33 1.35 -12.34
N LYS A 47 -7.22 0.95 -13.26
CA LYS A 47 -8.29 1.81 -13.81
C LYS A 47 -9.43 2.07 -12.83
N ASN A 48 -9.53 1.26 -11.76
CA ASN A 48 -10.65 1.32 -10.83
C ASN A 48 -10.19 1.64 -9.41
N ILE A 49 -10.94 2.52 -8.75
CA ILE A 49 -10.77 2.89 -7.34
C ILE A 49 -12.07 2.59 -6.60
N GLU A 50 -12.05 1.55 -5.77
CA GLU A 50 -13.23 1.16 -5.02
C GLU A 50 -13.60 2.19 -3.92
N ARG A 51 -14.83 2.75 -3.99
CA ARG A 51 -15.32 3.83 -3.12
C ARG A 51 -15.24 3.51 -1.63
N TYR A 52 -15.54 2.26 -1.24
CA TYR A 52 -15.49 1.86 0.17
C TYR A 52 -14.07 1.94 0.76
N LYS A 53 -13.01 1.81 -0.07
CA LYS A 53 -11.64 1.98 0.39
C LYS A 53 -11.29 3.45 0.60
N LEU A 54 -11.82 4.35 -0.22
CA LEU A 54 -11.67 5.78 0.00
C LEU A 54 -12.29 6.20 1.34
N PHE A 55 -13.48 5.70 1.64
CA PHE A 55 -14.11 5.91 2.95
C PHE A 55 -13.22 5.42 4.10
N ARG A 56 -12.65 4.21 3.99
CA ARG A 56 -11.72 3.68 5.00
C ARG A 56 -10.47 4.53 5.17
N ILE A 57 -9.94 5.11 4.09
CA ILE A 57 -8.78 6.01 4.15
C ILE A 57 -9.14 7.27 4.93
N THR A 58 -10.27 7.92 4.63
CA THR A 58 -10.73 9.10 5.37
C THR A 58 -10.89 8.79 6.86
N VAL A 59 -11.55 7.69 7.21
CA VAL A 59 -11.74 7.29 8.62
C VAL A 59 -10.39 7.04 9.30
N LEU A 60 -9.46 6.35 8.63
CA LEU A 60 -8.13 6.11 9.18
C LEU A 60 -7.36 7.41 9.42
N GLU A 61 -7.38 8.35 8.48
CA GLU A 61 -6.73 9.66 8.64
C GLU A 61 -7.30 10.43 9.84
N GLU A 62 -8.62 10.47 9.99
CA GLU A 62 -9.27 11.09 11.15
C GLU A 62 -8.89 10.40 12.46
N MET A 63 -8.88 9.06 12.49
CA MET A 63 -8.46 8.30 13.67
C MET A 63 -7.00 8.57 14.02
N ARG A 64 -6.11 8.63 13.02
CA ARG A 64 -4.69 8.92 13.24
C ARG A 64 -4.50 10.32 13.84
N ALA A 65 -5.17 11.32 13.28
CA ALA A 65 -5.09 12.70 13.75
C ALA A 65 -5.62 12.85 15.19
N ARG A 66 -6.74 12.20 15.53
CA ARG A 66 -7.37 12.30 16.85
C ARG A 66 -6.61 11.54 17.95
N ASN A 67 -5.93 10.44 17.61
CA ASN A 67 -5.31 9.54 18.58
C ASN A 67 -3.77 9.54 18.52
N ASN A 68 -3.16 10.49 17.79
CA ASN A 68 -1.72 10.60 17.60
C ASN A 68 -1.06 9.26 17.17
N LEU A 69 -1.70 8.55 16.24
CA LEU A 69 -1.21 7.27 15.75
C LEU A 69 -0.06 7.47 14.75
N PRO A 70 0.88 6.51 14.64
CA PRO A 70 2.00 6.61 13.72
C PRO A 70 1.55 6.71 12.25
N GLU A 71 2.47 7.06 11.36
CA GLU A 71 2.18 7.22 9.94
C GLU A 71 1.87 5.91 9.22
N MET A 72 2.64 4.90 9.60
CA MET A 72 2.49 3.52 9.22
C MET A 72 2.49 2.70 10.51
N GLY A 73 1.61 1.72 10.60
CA GLY A 73 1.48 0.97 11.84
C GLY A 73 0.76 -0.36 11.70
N LYS A 74 0.99 -1.21 12.70
CA LYS A 74 0.32 -2.49 12.89
C LYS A 74 -0.53 -2.44 14.15
N ILE A 75 -1.76 -2.96 14.06
CA ILE A 75 -2.62 -3.13 15.23
C ILE A 75 -2.17 -4.42 15.92
N VAL A 76 -1.80 -4.35 17.20
CA VAL A 76 -1.38 -5.52 17.98
C VAL A 76 -2.50 -6.56 17.98
N GLY A 77 -2.17 -7.81 17.66
CA GLY A 77 -3.14 -8.90 17.53
C GLY A 77 -3.92 -8.93 16.20
N SER A 78 -3.59 -8.03 15.26
CA SER A 78 -4.17 -8.01 13.91
C SER A 78 -3.09 -8.23 12.85
N PRO A 79 -3.35 -9.03 11.81
CA PRO A 79 -2.43 -9.17 10.70
C PRO A 79 -2.53 -8.04 9.67
N TRP A 80 -3.38 -7.05 9.92
CA TRP A 80 -3.68 -5.98 8.97
C TRP A 80 -2.99 -4.68 9.39
N PRO A 81 -1.89 -4.30 8.72
CA PRO A 81 -1.29 -3.01 8.93
C PRO A 81 -1.96 -1.95 8.07
N TYR A 82 -1.71 -0.68 8.40
CA TYR A 82 -1.86 0.41 7.45
C TYR A 82 -0.48 0.93 7.09
N MET A 83 -0.20 1.03 5.79
CA MET A 83 1.12 1.38 5.26
C MET A 83 1.04 2.57 4.32
N LEU A 84 2.18 3.22 4.13
CA LEU A 84 2.37 4.17 3.05
C LEU A 84 2.14 3.51 1.67
N PRO A 85 1.83 4.27 0.61
CA PRO A 85 1.90 3.75 -0.75
C PRO A 85 3.31 3.24 -1.07
N LEU A 86 3.41 2.18 -1.86
CA LEU A 86 4.67 1.66 -2.38
C LEU A 86 4.83 2.10 -3.82
N VAL A 87 5.95 2.77 -4.12
CA VAL A 87 6.24 3.35 -5.43
C VAL A 87 7.57 2.81 -5.94
N GLU A 88 7.56 2.19 -7.11
CA GLU A 88 8.79 1.80 -7.81
C GLU A 88 9.28 2.95 -8.69
N ARG A 89 10.55 3.34 -8.56
CA ARG A 89 11.24 4.14 -9.56
C ARG A 89 11.74 3.23 -10.67
N ARG A 90 11.30 3.50 -11.89
CA ARG A 90 11.66 2.72 -13.08
C ARG A 90 12.97 3.24 -13.69
N PRO A 91 13.65 2.44 -14.53
CA PRO A 91 14.90 2.86 -15.18
C PRO A 91 14.79 4.13 -16.03
N ASP A 92 13.60 4.41 -16.58
CA ASP A 92 13.29 5.64 -17.32
C ASP A 92 12.98 6.85 -16.42
N GLY A 93 13.11 6.69 -15.09
CA GLY A 93 12.83 7.72 -14.09
C GLY A 93 11.36 7.83 -13.69
N SER A 94 10.45 7.09 -14.33
CA SER A 94 9.02 7.14 -13.97
C SER A 94 8.75 6.54 -12.60
N LEU A 95 7.73 7.07 -11.91
CA LEU A 95 7.33 6.64 -10.57
C LEU A 95 5.99 5.89 -10.67
N VAL A 96 6.01 4.60 -10.39
CA VAL A 96 4.84 3.71 -10.59
C VAL A 96 4.36 3.16 -9.26
N VAL A 97 3.07 3.34 -8.98
CA VAL A 97 2.43 2.87 -7.74
C VAL A 97 2.15 1.37 -7.83
N ILE A 98 2.79 0.59 -6.95
CA ILE A 98 2.63 -0.86 -6.86
C ILE A 98 1.55 -1.26 -5.86
N ASP A 99 1.50 -0.58 -4.72
CA ASP A 99 0.45 -0.73 -3.71
C ASP A 99 0.02 0.63 -3.18
N GLY A 100 -1.25 0.77 -2.81
CA GLY A 100 -1.79 2.02 -2.27
C GLY A 100 -2.36 3.00 -3.29
N ALA A 101 -2.76 2.53 -4.48
CA ALA A 101 -3.40 3.37 -5.52
C ALA A 101 -4.56 4.23 -4.99
N HIS A 102 -5.39 3.70 -4.07
CA HIS A 102 -6.48 4.46 -3.44
C HIS A 102 -6.00 5.63 -2.60
N ARG A 103 -4.88 5.47 -1.88
CA ARG A 103 -4.29 6.53 -1.05
C ARG A 103 -3.72 7.64 -1.93
N VAL A 104 -3.05 7.27 -3.02
CA VAL A 104 -2.52 8.22 -4.00
C VAL A 104 -3.65 8.99 -4.68
N TRP A 105 -4.66 8.28 -5.19
CA TRP A 105 -5.83 8.91 -5.81
C TRP A 105 -6.58 9.83 -4.83
N HIS A 106 -6.73 9.41 -3.57
CA HIS A 106 -7.37 10.20 -2.53
C HIS A 106 -6.62 11.52 -2.26
N ALA A 107 -5.30 11.47 -2.14
CA ALA A 107 -4.47 12.66 -1.92
C ALA A 107 -4.48 13.62 -3.10
N LEU A 108 -4.42 13.09 -4.33
CA LEU A 108 -4.54 13.87 -5.56
C LEU A 108 -5.86 14.67 -5.59
N ASN A 109 -6.99 14.02 -5.28
CA ASN A 109 -8.30 14.68 -5.29
C ASN A 109 -8.46 15.73 -4.19
N ARG A 110 -7.62 15.70 -3.16
CA ARG A 110 -7.54 16.73 -2.13
C ARG A 110 -6.51 17.82 -2.43
N SER A 111 -5.90 17.80 -3.62
CA SER A 111 -4.83 18.73 -4.01
C SER A 111 -3.68 18.76 -3.01
N ALA A 112 -3.35 17.60 -2.41
CA ALA A 112 -2.21 17.50 -1.50
C ALA A 112 -0.91 17.79 -2.28
N PRO A 113 -0.06 18.72 -1.81
CA PRO A 113 1.16 19.09 -2.55
C PRO A 113 2.17 17.94 -2.61
N ASN A 114 2.24 17.14 -1.54
CA ASN A 114 3.07 15.96 -1.43
C ASN A 114 2.36 14.89 -0.59
N ILE A 115 2.76 13.63 -0.79
CA ILE A 115 2.41 12.52 0.08
C ILE A 115 3.65 11.72 0.47
N PRO A 116 3.65 11.17 1.70
CA PRO A 116 4.65 10.22 2.12
C PRO A 116 4.45 8.89 1.40
N VAL A 117 5.53 8.33 0.88
CA VAL A 117 5.56 7.02 0.22
C VAL A 117 6.78 6.20 0.66
N ILE A 118 6.72 4.90 0.43
CA ILE A 118 7.90 4.04 0.39
C ILE A 118 8.36 3.98 -1.06
N LEU A 119 9.45 4.68 -1.36
CA LEU A 119 10.11 4.65 -2.65
C LEU A 119 11.00 3.39 -2.72
N ILE A 120 10.88 2.68 -3.84
CA ILE A 120 11.61 1.45 -4.14
C ILE A 120 12.46 1.69 -5.38
N ASP A 121 13.79 1.69 -5.21
CA ASP A 121 14.77 1.86 -6.29
C ASP A 121 15.46 0.53 -6.62
N GLY A 122 15.99 0.42 -7.84
CA GLY A 122 16.80 -0.74 -8.26
C GLY A 122 16.00 -1.97 -8.71
N VAL A 123 14.69 -1.83 -8.95
CA VAL A 123 13.84 -2.92 -9.45
C VAL A 123 13.93 -3.01 -10.97
N THR A 124 14.57 -4.07 -11.48
CA THR A 124 14.70 -4.31 -12.93
C THR A 124 13.58 -5.18 -13.50
N ALA A 125 12.85 -5.90 -12.64
CA ALA A 125 11.74 -6.74 -13.07
C ALA A 125 10.62 -5.92 -13.75
N ASP A 126 9.99 -6.51 -14.76
CA ASP A 126 8.85 -5.93 -15.48
C ASP A 126 7.68 -5.63 -14.55
N LEU A 127 6.82 -4.68 -14.94
CA LEU A 127 5.59 -4.34 -14.21
C LEU A 127 4.47 -5.38 -14.44
N PRO A 128 3.56 -5.57 -13.48
CA PRO A 128 2.45 -6.52 -13.63
C PRO A 128 1.38 -6.04 -14.60
N ALA A 129 1.41 -4.79 -15.03
CA ALA A 129 0.46 -4.17 -15.94
C ALA A 129 1.09 -2.91 -16.53
N GLU A 130 0.44 -2.34 -17.54
CA GLU A 130 0.83 -1.03 -18.05
C GLU A 130 0.36 0.07 -17.10
N PRO A 131 1.24 1.03 -16.74
CA PRO A 131 0.82 2.26 -16.09
C PRO A 131 -0.18 3.03 -16.97
N LEU A 132 -1.15 3.67 -16.34
CA LEU A 132 -2.10 4.53 -17.02
C LEU A 132 -1.38 5.77 -17.57
N PRO A 133 -1.76 6.25 -18.77
CA PRO A 133 -1.14 7.43 -19.37
C PRO A 133 -1.45 8.71 -18.59
N ASN A 134 -2.62 8.75 -17.94
CA ASN A 134 -3.07 9.84 -17.08
C ASN A 134 -4.11 9.32 -16.06
N LEU A 135 -4.39 10.16 -15.08
CA LEU A 135 -5.29 9.85 -13.97
C LEU A 135 -6.78 10.02 -14.34
N ASP A 136 -7.08 10.71 -15.44
CA ASP A 136 -8.45 10.93 -15.94
C ASP A 136 -9.14 9.61 -16.35
N SER A 137 -8.34 8.59 -16.68
CA SER A 137 -8.82 7.24 -17.00
C SER A 137 -9.28 6.43 -15.78
N VAL A 138 -9.13 6.97 -14.56
CA VAL A 138 -9.48 6.29 -13.32
C VAL A 138 -10.96 6.48 -12.97
N VAL A 139 -11.67 5.37 -12.77
CA VAL A 139 -13.10 5.36 -12.42
C VAL A 139 -13.30 4.92 -10.98
N VAL A 140 -14.09 5.67 -10.22
CA VAL A 140 -14.51 5.28 -8.87
C VAL A 140 -15.67 4.28 -8.96
N THR A 141 -15.50 3.09 -8.38
CA THR A 141 -16.48 2.00 -8.48
C THR A 141 -17.04 1.61 -7.12
N HIS A 142 -18.26 1.04 -7.10
CA HIS A 142 -18.82 0.42 -5.88
C HIS A 142 -18.46 -1.07 -5.77
N GLN A 143 -18.20 -1.71 -6.91
CA GLN A 143 -17.89 -3.13 -7.01
C GLN A 143 -16.38 -3.37 -7.07
N LYS A 144 -15.97 -4.52 -6.55
CA LYS A 144 -14.61 -5.03 -6.68
C LYS A 144 -14.51 -5.83 -7.97
N TRP A 145 -13.60 -5.42 -8.85
CA TRP A 145 -13.35 -6.05 -10.14
C TRP A 145 -12.19 -7.05 -10.07
N ALA A 146 -12.17 -8.04 -10.97
CA ALA A 146 -11.06 -8.97 -11.07
C ALA A 146 -9.77 -8.25 -11.52
N ARG A 147 -8.59 -8.82 -11.24
CA ARG A 147 -7.31 -8.20 -11.65
C ARG A 147 -7.21 -8.03 -13.17
N THR A 148 -7.68 -9.01 -13.93
CA THR A 148 -7.70 -9.00 -15.41
C THR A 148 -8.55 -7.88 -15.99
N GLU A 149 -9.52 -7.36 -15.23
CA GLU A 149 -10.41 -6.28 -15.66
C GLU A 149 -9.91 -4.92 -15.20
N ARG A 150 -9.20 -4.86 -14.06
CA ARG A 150 -8.68 -3.61 -13.46
C ARG A 150 -7.43 -3.06 -14.14
N TYR A 151 -6.68 -3.92 -14.82
CA TYR A 151 -5.34 -3.63 -15.32
C TYR A 151 -5.26 -3.83 -16.83
N THR A 152 -4.63 -2.90 -17.56
CA THR A 152 -4.28 -3.09 -18.97
C THR A 152 -3.09 -4.04 -19.08
N ASN A 153 -3.18 -5.03 -19.99
CA ASN A 153 -2.09 -5.98 -20.28
C ASN A 153 -1.53 -6.64 -19.01
N TYR A 154 -2.45 -7.15 -18.17
CA TYR A 154 -2.09 -7.77 -16.89
C TYR A 154 -1.21 -9.01 -17.09
N ARG A 155 -0.07 -9.04 -16.41
CA ARG A 155 0.93 -10.10 -16.42
C ARG A 155 1.07 -10.68 -15.00
N PRO A 156 0.35 -11.78 -14.69
CA PRO A 156 0.31 -12.35 -13.34
C PRO A 156 1.69 -12.75 -12.80
N ALA A 157 2.60 -13.21 -13.65
CA ALA A 157 3.96 -13.61 -13.27
C ALA A 157 4.79 -12.47 -12.66
N TYR A 158 4.44 -11.23 -13.00
CA TYR A 158 5.08 -10.04 -12.44
C TYR A 158 4.27 -9.45 -11.28
N PHE A 159 3.20 -10.07 -10.79
CA PHE A 159 2.45 -9.48 -9.68
C PHE A 159 3.28 -9.46 -8.38
N ARG A 160 3.27 -8.33 -7.65
CA ARG A 160 3.91 -8.21 -6.33
C ARG A 160 2.86 -8.45 -5.24
N PRO A 161 2.91 -9.58 -4.52
CA PRO A 161 1.93 -9.91 -3.47
C PRO A 161 2.23 -9.16 -2.15
N VAL A 162 2.39 -7.83 -2.20
CA VAL A 162 2.82 -6.98 -1.07
C VAL A 162 1.97 -7.22 0.17
N GLN A 163 0.66 -7.13 0.04
CA GLN A 163 -0.27 -7.28 1.15
C GLN A 163 -0.23 -8.69 1.76
N ASP A 164 -0.07 -9.73 0.94
CA ASP A 164 0.01 -11.10 1.42
C ASP A 164 1.35 -11.35 2.14
N ALA A 165 2.46 -10.87 1.58
CA ALA A 165 3.79 -10.98 2.20
C ALA A 165 3.85 -10.34 3.59
N ILE A 166 3.29 -9.13 3.73
CA ILE A 166 3.25 -8.42 5.01
C ILE A 166 2.29 -9.12 5.99
N ARG A 167 1.07 -9.47 5.52
CA ARG A 167 0.07 -10.13 6.36
C ARG A 167 0.59 -11.44 6.95
N GLU A 168 1.24 -12.27 6.13
CA GLU A 168 1.81 -13.55 6.57
C GLU A 168 2.87 -13.35 7.64
N ARG A 169 3.76 -12.36 7.49
CA ARG A 169 4.78 -12.08 8.51
C ARG A 169 4.15 -11.63 9.82
N LEU A 170 3.21 -10.69 9.76
CA LEU A 170 2.55 -10.15 10.95
C LEU A 170 1.69 -11.20 11.65
N TRP A 171 1.08 -12.12 10.91
CA TRP A 171 0.31 -13.22 11.49
C TRP A 171 1.16 -14.21 12.30
N LEU A 172 2.46 -14.34 11.98
CA LEU A 172 3.40 -15.12 12.80
C LEU A 172 3.71 -14.46 14.14
N GLU A 173 3.48 -13.16 14.27
CA GLU A 173 3.70 -12.38 15.50
C GLU A 173 2.45 -12.32 16.38
N VAL A 174 1.28 -12.71 15.85
CA VAL A 174 0.04 -12.75 16.63
C VAL A 174 0.11 -13.91 17.61
N ASP A 175 0.10 -13.60 18.91
CA ASP A 175 -0.10 -14.59 19.96
C ASP A 175 -1.51 -15.19 19.84
N LYS A 176 -1.57 -16.39 19.26
CA LYS A 176 -2.83 -17.10 19.03
C LYS A 176 -3.54 -17.48 20.33
N SER A 177 -2.83 -17.50 21.47
CA SER A 177 -3.44 -17.75 22.76
C SER A 177 -4.32 -16.60 23.25
N GLN A 178 -4.11 -15.39 22.70
CA GLN A 178 -4.91 -14.19 23.00
C GLN A 178 -6.08 -13.98 22.03
N LEU A 179 -6.22 -14.82 21.00
CA LEU A 179 -7.36 -14.74 20.11
C LEU A 179 -8.62 -15.25 20.83
N PRO A 180 -9.78 -14.58 20.68
CA PRO A 180 -11.03 -15.07 21.25
C PRO A 180 -11.31 -16.47 20.71
N LYS A 181 -11.52 -17.43 21.62
CA LYS A 181 -11.97 -18.79 21.26
C LYS A 181 -13.41 -18.65 20.75
N LEU A 182 -13.59 -18.90 19.44
CA LEU A 182 -14.90 -19.03 18.81
C LEU A 182 -15.54 -20.37 19.16
#